data_AF-A0A6N8B452-F1
#
_entry.id   AF-A0A6N8B452-F1
#
_cell.length_a   1.000
_cell.length_b   1.000
_cell.length_c   1.000
_cell.angle_alpha   90.00
_cell.angle_beta   90.00
_cell.angle_gamma   90.00
#
_symmetry.space_group_name_H-M   'P 1'
#
loop_
_entity.id
_entity.type
_entity.pdbx_description
1 polymer ?
#
loop_
_entity_poly.entity_id
_entity_poly.type
_entity_poly.pdbx_seq_one_letter_code
_entity_poly.pdbx_strand_id
1 'polypeptide(L)'
;MLDLVSAGNWVINSTKTPSEVKTDYEELHQYILSYCEKYGFPELVDYEKKDDRYYESREYEESAIHQMIDDYDNDVFWDKLTLELAKRDVAMN
;
A
#
# COMPACT_ATOMS: atom_id res chain seq x y z
N MET A 1 7.31 -10.64 6.59
CA MET A 1 6.77 -9.94 7.80
C MET A 1 6.55 -8.47 7.51
N LEU A 2 7.50 -7.80 6.82
CA LEU A 2 7.28 -6.45 6.29
C LEU A 2 6.05 -6.40 5.37
N ASP A 3 5.86 -7.46 4.57
CA ASP A 3 4.73 -7.65 3.66
C ASP A 3 3.36 -7.35 4.28
N LEU A 4 3.13 -7.82 5.51
CA LEU A 4 1.86 -7.62 6.21
C LEU A 4 1.67 -6.16 6.66
N VAL A 5 2.78 -5.49 7.01
CA VAL A 5 2.76 -4.09 7.41
C VAL A 5 2.54 -3.21 6.18
N SER A 6 3.24 -3.49 5.08
CA SER A 6 3.08 -2.82 3.78
C SER A 6 1.65 -2.97 3.26
N ALA A 7 1.13 -4.21 3.21
CA ALA A 7 -0.24 -4.47 2.76
C ALA A 7 -1.28 -3.81 3.68
N GLY A 8 -1.07 -3.85 5.00
CA GLY A 8 -1.95 -3.19 5.96
C GLY A 8 -2.00 -1.67 5.75
N ASN A 9 -0.83 -1.03 5.61
CA ASN A 9 -0.76 0.40 5.35
C ASN A 9 -1.40 0.75 3.99
N TRP A 10 -1.12 -0.03 2.95
CA TRP A 10 -1.71 0.15 1.63
C TRP A 10 -3.24 0.08 1.66
N VAL A 11 -3.83 -0.93 2.31
CA VAL A 11 -5.30 -1.06 2.42
C VAL A 11 -5.93 0.16 3.11
N ILE A 12 -5.24 0.73 4.09
CA ILE A 12 -5.76 1.84 4.90
C ILE A 12 -5.62 3.18 4.17
N ASN A 13 -4.45 3.43 3.56
CA ASN A 13 -4.03 4.75 3.12
C ASN A 13 -4.00 4.97 1.60
N SER A 14 -3.97 3.92 0.77
CA SER A 14 -3.82 4.04 -0.71
C SER A 14 -4.88 4.89 -1.42
N THR A 15 -6.08 4.99 -0.84
CA THR A 15 -7.21 5.75 -1.40
C THR A 15 -7.42 7.12 -0.75
N LYS A 16 -6.57 7.51 0.19
CA LYS A 16 -6.76 8.71 1.02
C LYS A 16 -6.06 9.90 0.40
N THR A 17 -6.70 11.07 0.46
CA THR A 17 -6.01 12.32 0.21
C THR A 17 -5.01 12.63 1.35
N PRO A 18 -4.03 13.53 1.15
CA PRO A 18 -3.05 13.86 2.20
C PRO A 18 -3.68 14.28 3.54
N SER A 19 -4.85 14.92 3.54
CA SER A 19 -5.58 15.30 4.74
C SER A 19 -6.35 14.16 5.43
N GLU A 20 -6.54 13.03 4.75
CA GLU A 20 -7.32 11.88 5.24
C GLU A 20 -6.46 10.69 5.66
N VAL A 21 -5.15 10.74 5.35
CA VAL A 21 -4.16 9.72 5.73
C VAL A 21 -4.26 9.45 7.23
N LYS A 22 -4.27 8.16 7.57
CA LYS A 22 -4.21 7.69 8.94
C LYS A 22 -2.75 7.65 9.38
N THR A 23 -2.32 8.75 9.99
CA THR A 23 -0.91 9.00 10.34
C THR A 23 -0.36 8.02 11.36
N ASP A 24 -1.20 7.51 12.25
CA ASP A 24 -0.84 6.47 13.23
C ASP A 24 -0.37 5.16 12.58
N TYR A 25 -1.00 4.75 11.47
CA TYR A 25 -0.57 3.56 10.71
C TYR A 25 0.67 3.85 9.87
N GLU A 26 0.74 5.03 9.27
CA GLU A 26 1.89 5.48 8.49
C GLU A 26 3.16 5.57 9.37
N GLU A 27 3.04 6.13 10.57
CA GLU A 27 4.14 6.23 11.55
C GLU A 27 4.59 4.85 12.04
N LEU A 28 3.66 3.91 12.23
CA LEU A 28 4.00 2.53 12.57
C LEU A 28 4.75 1.83 11.41
N HIS A 29 4.31 2.02 10.17
CA HIS A 29 4.99 1.50 8.99
C HIS A 29 6.41 2.08 8.88
N GLN A 30 6.56 3.41 9.01
CA GLN A 30 7.88 4.08 9.05
C GLN A 30 8.77 3.58 10.18
N TYR A 31 8.22 3.42 11.38
CA TYR A 31 8.96 2.88 12.52
C TYR A 31 9.51 1.49 12.19
N ILE A 32 8.71 0.61 11.61
CA ILE A 32 9.14 -0.75 11.24
C ILE A 32 10.20 -0.71 10.14
N LEU A 33 10.03 0.12 9.10
CA LEU A 33 11.02 0.29 8.02
C LEU A 33 12.38 0.74 8.57
N SER A 34 12.40 1.61 9.59
CA SER A 34 13.65 2.10 10.20
C SER A 34 14.51 1.00 10.83
N TYR A 35 13.94 -0.18 11.09
CA TYR A 35 14.67 -1.33 11.64
C TYR A 35 15.18 -2.31 10.57
N CYS A 36 14.77 -2.18 9.31
CA CYS A 36 15.15 -3.12 8.25
C CYS A 36 16.68 -3.20 8.09
N GLU A 37 17.38 -2.06 8.00
CA GLU A 37 18.85 -2.03 7.94
C GLU A 37 19.49 -2.69 9.18
N LYS A 38 18.98 -2.37 10.38
CA LYS A 38 19.53 -2.86 11.64
C LYS A 38 19.43 -4.38 11.80
N TYR A 39 18.40 -5.00 11.22
CA TYR A 39 18.19 -6.45 11.30
C TYR A 39 18.67 -7.21 10.06
N GLY A 40 19.46 -6.57 9.20
CA GLY A 40 20.12 -7.24 8.07
C GLY A 40 19.28 -7.36 6.81
N PHE A 41 18.31 -6.44 6.64
CA PHE A 41 17.50 -6.31 5.42
C PHE A 41 17.62 -4.90 4.79
N PRO A 42 18.83 -4.34 4.62
CA PRO A 42 19.00 -3.01 4.02
C PRO A 42 18.50 -2.95 2.58
N GLU A 43 18.46 -4.07 1.87
CA GLU A 43 17.98 -4.16 0.48
C GLU A 43 16.48 -3.91 0.34
N LEU A 44 15.70 -3.98 1.42
CA LEU A 44 14.24 -3.81 1.38
C LEU A 44 13.81 -2.35 1.47
N VAL A 45 14.70 -1.44 1.85
CA VAL A 45 14.35 -0.04 2.14
C VAL A 45 15.38 0.95 1.60
N ASP A 46 14.90 2.10 1.16
CA ASP A 46 15.70 3.27 0.80
C ASP A 46 15.43 4.40 1.79
N TYR A 47 16.48 4.98 2.38
CA TYR A 47 16.36 6.15 3.25
C TYR A 47 16.55 7.45 2.46
N GLU A 48 15.55 8.32 2.52
CA GLU A 48 15.55 9.62 1.86
C GLU A 48 15.82 10.76 2.86
N LYS A 49 16.88 11.54 2.57
CA LYS A 49 17.33 12.61 3.46
C LYS A 49 16.46 13.86 3.37
N LYS A 50 15.73 14.07 2.27
CA LYS A 50 14.95 15.30 2.06
C LYS A 50 13.79 15.43 3.05
N ASP A 51 13.22 14.30 3.47
CA ASP A 51 12.06 14.22 4.35
C ASP A 51 12.28 13.36 5.59
N ASP A 52 13.48 12.77 5.77
CA ASP A 52 13.83 11.93 6.93
C ASP A 52 12.90 10.70 7.03
N ARG A 53 12.71 10.03 5.88
CA ARG A 53 11.78 8.90 5.76
C ARG A 53 12.40 7.70 5.07
N TYR A 54 11.87 6.54 5.43
CA TYR A 54 12.18 5.28 4.78
C TYR A 54 11.10 4.97 3.75
N TYR A 55 11.54 4.54 2.58
CA TYR A 55 10.71 4.06 1.50
C TYR A 55 11.02 2.60 1.24
N GLU A 56 10.04 1.88 0.72
CA GLU A 56 10.28 0.55 0.17
C GLU A 56 11.26 0.67 -0.99
N SER A 57 12.28 -0.19 -1.02
CA SER A 57 13.22 -0.18 -2.14
C SER A 57 12.53 -0.65 -3.40
N ARG A 58 13.10 -0.31 -4.55
CA ARG A 58 12.60 -0.81 -5.84
C ARG A 58 12.54 -2.35 -5.90
N GLU A 59 13.52 -3.04 -5.34
CA GLU A 59 13.54 -4.50 -5.31
C GLU A 59 12.38 -5.06 -4.49
N TYR A 60 12.01 -4.37 -3.40
CA TYR A 60 10.87 -4.73 -2.58
C TYR A 60 9.53 -4.36 -3.25
N GLU A 61 9.43 -3.23 -3.93
CA GLU A 61 8.24 -2.88 -4.74
C GLU A 61 7.97 -3.91 -5.85
N GLU A 62 9.02 -4.52 -6.41
CA GLU A 62 8.91 -5.60 -7.41
C GLU A 62 8.69 -6.99 -6.76
N SER A 63 8.50 -7.07 -5.44
CA SER A 63 8.33 -8.34 -4.72
C SER A 63 6.91 -8.91 -4.79
N ALA A 64 6.78 -10.17 -4.37
CA ALA A 64 5.53 -10.92 -4.45
C ALA A 64 4.35 -10.27 -3.71
N ILE A 65 4.58 -9.48 -2.65
CA ILE A 65 3.48 -8.84 -1.92
C ILE A 65 2.83 -7.71 -2.72
N HIS A 66 3.62 -6.90 -3.42
CA HIS A 66 3.08 -5.82 -4.25
C HIS A 66 2.33 -6.39 -5.44
N GLN A 67 2.84 -7.47 -6.05
CA GLN A 67 2.09 -8.19 -7.08
C GLN A 67 0.75 -8.73 -6.55
N MET A 68 0.72 -9.30 -5.34
CA MET A 68 -0.53 -9.75 -4.72
C MET A 68 -1.50 -8.60 -4.40
N ILE A 69 -0.99 -7.44 -4.00
CA ILE A 69 -1.79 -6.24 -3.77
C ILE A 69 -2.41 -5.75 -5.09
N ASP A 70 -1.62 -5.69 -6.16
CA ASP A 70 -2.06 -5.24 -7.49
C ASP A 70 -3.10 -6.19 -8.09
N ASP A 71 -2.87 -7.51 -7.99
CA ASP A 71 -3.83 -8.53 -8.44
C ASP A 71 -5.15 -8.40 -7.67
N TYR A 72 -5.08 -8.23 -6.35
CA TYR A 72 -6.26 -8.02 -5.50
C TYR A 72 -7.01 -6.73 -5.84
N ASP A 73 -6.30 -5.61 -6.03
CA ASP A 73 -6.91 -4.33 -6.37
C ASP A 73 -7.63 -4.39 -7.72
N ASN A 74 -6.99 -5.01 -8.72
CA ASN A 74 -7.56 -5.18 -10.05
C ASN A 74 -8.82 -6.05 -10.01
N ASP A 75 -8.80 -7.18 -9.30
CA ASP A 75 -9.97 -8.07 -9.16
C ASP A 75 -11.14 -7.33 -8.49
N VAL A 76 -10.88 -6.65 -7.37
CA VAL A 76 -11.89 -5.87 -6.63
C VAL A 76 -12.43 -4.70 -7.48
N PHE A 77 -11.57 -4.05 -8.27
CA PHE A 77 -11.96 -2.96 -9.15
C PHE A 77 -12.98 -3.43 -10.20
N TRP A 78 -12.68 -4.51 -10.92
CA TRP A 78 -13.56 -5.00 -11.99
C TRP A 78 -14.89 -5.53 -11.44
N ASP A 79 -14.88 -6.20 -10.30
CA ASP A 79 -16.10 -6.67 -9.63
C ASP A 79 -17.00 -5.49 -9.23
N LYS A 80 -16.43 -4.46 -8.58
CA LYS A 80 -17.19 -3.28 -8.15
C LYS A 80 -17.70 -2.47 -9.34
N LEU A 81 -16.86 -2.23 -10.33
CA LEU A 81 -17.24 -1.48 -11.53
C LEU A 81 -18.42 -2.15 -12.24
N THR A 82 -18.35 -3.47 -12.42
CA THR A 82 -19.42 -4.23 -13.08
C THR A 82 -20.73 -4.14 -12.29
N LEU A 83 -20.67 -4.26 -10.97
CA LEU A 83 -21.85 -4.12 -10.11
C LEU A 83 -22.47 -2.72 -10.18
N GLU A 84 -21.65 -1.67 -10.11
CA GLU A 84 -22.13 -0.29 -10.13
C GLU A 84 -22.72 0.10 -11.50
N LEU A 85 -22.14 -0.38 -12.60
CA LEU A 85 -22.72 -0.20 -13.94
C LEU A 85 -24.07 -0.92 -14.07
N ALA A 86 -24.17 -2.16 -13.58
CA ALA A 86 -25.43 -2.91 -13.60
C ALA A 86 -26.53 -2.21 -12.77
N LYS A 87 -26.19 -1.70 -11.58
CA LYS A 87 -27.14 -0.94 -10.75
C LYS A 87 -27.63 0.32 -11.46
N ARG A 88 -26.71 1.07 -12.10
CA ARG A 88 -27.05 2.26 -12.88
C ARG A 88 -28.03 1.90 -14.00
N ASP A 89 -27.75 0.84 -14.76
CA ASP A 89 -28.57 0.45 -15.90
C ASP A 89 -29.98 -0.03 -15.48
N VAL A 90 -30.11 -0.67 -14.31
CA VAL A 90 -31.42 -1.02 -13.73
C VAL A 90 -32.18 0.21 -13.23
N ALA A 91 -31.48 1.18 -12.61
CA ALA A 91 -32.12 2.39 -12.06
C ALA A 91 -32.55 3.42 -13.13
N MET A 92 -31.99 3.33 -14.35
CA MET A 92 -32.34 4.20 -15.48
C MET A 92 -33.47 3.65 -16.36
N ASN A 93 -33.94 2.42 -16.10
CA ASN A 93 -35.12 1.81 -16.74
C ASN A 93 -36.34 1.84 -15.80
#